data_AF-A0A1M3PEK1-F1
#
_entry.id   AF-A0A1M3PEK1-F1
#
_cell.length_a   1.000
_cell.length_b   1.000
_cell.length_c   1.000
_cell.angle_alpha   90.00
_cell.angle_beta   90.00
_cell.angle_gamma   90.00
#
_symmetry.space_group_name_H-M   'P 1'
#
loop_
_entity.id
_entity.type
_entity.pdbx_description
1 polymer ?
#
loop_
_entity_poly.entity_id
_entity_poly.type
_entity_poly.pdbx_seq_one_letter_code
_entity_poly.pdbx_strand_id
1 'polypeptide(L)' 'MITDDDLPQPKPARVARPPLDLWGVAELEGYIGELRAEITRAEAEIGRKNAHRSAADAFFRKP' A
#
# COMPACT_ATOMS: atom_id res chain seq x y z
N MET A 1 6.91 23.41 28.60
CA MET A 1 6.87 23.90 27.20
C MET A 1 6.91 22.66 26.33
N ILE A 2 5.87 22.43 25.53
CA ILE A 2 5.92 21.43 24.45
C ILE A 2 6.67 22.12 23.32
N THR A 3 7.86 21.63 22.99
CA THR A 3 8.66 22.10 21.85
C THR A 3 8.14 21.47 20.56
N ASP A 4 8.34 22.10 19.40
CA ASP A 4 7.90 21.58 18.08
C ASP A 4 8.35 20.13 17.80
N ASP A 5 9.40 19.64 18.48
CA ASP A 5 9.87 18.25 18.44
C ASP A 5 8.90 17.21 19.05
N ASP A 6 7.96 17.64 19.89
CA ASP A 6 6.94 16.75 20.48
C ASP A 6 5.73 16.51 19.55
N LEU A 7 5.69 17.18 18.39
CA LEU A 7 4.62 16.99 17.42
C LEU A 7 4.86 15.72 16.59
N PRO A 8 3.81 14.90 16.36
CA PRO A 8 3.92 13.74 15.46
C PRO A 8 4.35 14.19 14.06
N GLN A 9 5.54 13.79 13.64
CA GLN A 9 6.04 14.09 12.31
C GLN A 9 5.11 13.46 11.24
N PRO A 10 4.79 14.18 10.16
CA PRO A 10 3.96 13.65 9.10
C PRO A 10 4.62 12.39 8.53
N LYS A 11 3.86 11.30 8.48
CA LYS A 11 4.37 10.02 7.97
C LYS A 11 4.83 10.23 6.52
N PRO A 12 6.04 9.78 6.16
CA PRO A 12 6.50 9.88 4.79
C PRO A 12 5.52 9.13 3.87
N ALA A 13 5.23 9.72 2.72
CA ALA A 13 4.41 9.05 1.71
C ALA A 13 5.09 7.74 1.31
N ARG A 14 4.33 6.64 1.32
CA ARG A 14 4.86 5.32 0.92
C ARG A 14 5.34 5.29 -0.54
N VAL A 15 4.76 6.14 -1.39
CA VAL A 15 5.10 6.26 -2.80
C VAL A 15 5.48 7.71 -3.07
N ALA A 16 6.72 7.92 -3.52
CA ALA A 16 7.16 9.21 -4.00
C ALA A 16 6.32 9.60 -5.23
N ARG A 17 5.92 10.88 -5.32
CA ARG A 17 5.15 11.40 -6.46
C ARG A 17 6.12 12.07 -7.43
N PRO A 18 6.51 11.40 -8.53
CA PRO A 18 7.41 12.03 -9.50
C PRO A 18 6.71 13.20 -10.23
N PRO A 19 7.47 14.17 -10.75
CA PRO A 19 6.92 15.23 -11.60
C PRO A 19 6.54 14.65 -12.97
N LEU A 20 5.24 14.41 -13.17
CA LEU A 20 4.70 13.74 -14.36
C LEU A 20 4.60 14.65 -15.60
N ASP A 21 4.69 15.96 -15.41
CA ASP A 21 4.60 16.99 -16.46
C ASP A 21 5.76 16.92 -17.46
N LEU A 22 6.88 16.30 -17.07
CA LEU A 22 8.06 16.11 -17.90
C LEU A 22 8.06 14.81 -18.72
N TRP A 23 7.05 13.94 -18.52
CA TRP A 23 7.02 12.61 -19.12
C TRP A 23 6.16 12.55 -20.38
N GLY A 24 6.58 11.73 -21.34
CA GLY A 24 5.78 11.38 -22.51
C GLY A 24 4.68 10.36 -22.19
N VAL A 25 3.73 10.20 -23.12
CA VAL A 25 2.60 9.26 -22.96
C VAL A 25 3.06 7.82 -22.69
N ALA A 26 4.08 7.34 -23.42
CA ALA A 26 4.59 5.98 -23.25
C ALA A 26 5.21 5.75 -21.85
N GLU A 27 5.89 6.75 -21.29
CA GLU A 27 6.45 6.68 -19.94
C GLU A 27 5.34 6.65 -18.89
N LEU A 28 4.29 7.46 -19.07
CA LEU A 28 3.11 7.47 -18.21
C LEU A 28 2.38 6.12 -18.24
N GLU A 29 2.22 5.52 -19.43
CA GLU A 29 1.62 4.18 -19.58
C GLU A 29 2.46 3.10 -18.89
N GLY A 30 3.78 3.15 -19.04
CA GLY A 30 4.72 2.27 -18.34
C GLY A 30 4.60 2.38 -16.82
N TYR A 31 4.62 3.60 -16.29
CA TYR A 31 4.48 3.87 -14.87
C TYR A 31 3.13 3.40 -14.30
N ILE A 32 2.04 3.60 -15.04
CA ILE A 32 0.73 3.05 -14.67
C ILE A 32 0.79 1.52 -14.61
N GLY A 33 1.48 0.88 -15.55
CA GLY A 33 1.69 -0.57 -15.56
C GLY A 33 2.38 -1.07 -14.29
N GLU A 34 3.48 -0.42 -13.90
CA GLU A 34 4.22 -0.74 -12.68
C GLU A 34 3.36 -0.58 -11.42
N LEU A 35 2.64 0.55 -11.30
CA LEU A 35 1.74 0.80 -10.18
C LEU A 35 0.61 -0.22 -10.09
N ARG A 36 0.04 -0.64 -11.23
CA ARG A 36 -1.00 -1.68 -11.26
C ARG A 36 -0.45 -3.04 -10.81
N ALA A 37 0.75 -3.41 -11.26
CA ALA A 37 1.41 -4.63 -10.80
C ALA A 37 1.66 -4.63 -9.29
N GLU A 38 2.06 -3.48 -8.74
CA GLU A 38 2.21 -3.29 -7.30
C GLU A 38 0.88 -3.46 -6.55
N ILE A 39 -0.21 -2.86 -7.06
CA ILE A 39 -1.56 -3.02 -6.50
C ILE A 39 -1.95 -4.50 -6.47
N THR A 40 -1.79 -5.21 -7.59
CA THR A 40 -2.11 -6.64 -7.67
C THR A 40 -1.32 -7.46 -6.65
N ARG A 41 -0.03 -7.16 -6.44
CA ARG A 41 0.78 -7.82 -5.42
C ARG A 41 0.24 -7.57 -4.01
N ALA A 42 -0.11 -6.32 -3.70
CA ALA A 42 -0.67 -5.96 -2.40
C ALA A 42 -2.04 -6.62 -2.14
N GLU A 43 -2.90 -6.68 -3.15
CA GLU A 43 -4.19 -7.37 -3.08
C GLU A 43 -4.03 -8.87 -2.86
N ALA A 44 -3.05 -9.50 -3.53
CA ALA A 44 -2.74 -10.91 -3.30
C ALA A 44 -2.31 -11.17 -1.84
N GLU A 45 -1.44 -10.32 -1.28
CA GLU A 45 -1.04 -10.41 0.14
C GLU A 45 -2.21 -10.25 1.11
N ILE A 46 -3.10 -9.31 0.82
CA ILE A 46 -4.34 -9.11 1.59
C ILE A 46 -5.20 -10.37 1.53
N GLY A 47 -5.37 -10.94 0.33
CA GLY A 47 -6.08 -12.20 0.12
C GLY A 47 -5.51 -13.34 0.97
N ARG A 48 -4.19 -13.54 0.94
CA ARG A 48 -3.50 -14.55 1.76
C ARG A 48 -3.77 -14.34 3.25
N LYS A 49 -3.58 -13.12 3.75
CA LYS A 49 -3.78 -12.79 5.17
C LYS A 49 -5.23 -13.00 5.62
N ASN A 50 -6.21 -12.63 4.79
CA ASN A 50 -7.62 -12.85 5.09
C ASN A 50 -7.97 -14.34 5.09
N ALA A 51 -7.46 -15.14 4.15
CA ALA A 51 -7.67 -16.59 4.13
C ALA A 51 -7.12 -17.26 5.40
N HIS A 52 -5.92 -16.85 5.84
CA HIS A 52 -5.35 -17.32 7.11
C HIS A 52 -6.23 -16.96 8.32
N ARG A 53 -6.76 -15.72 8.36
CA ARG A 53 -7.67 -15.30 9.44
C ARG A 53 -8.96 -16.09 9.43
N SER A 54 -9.60 -16.29 8.28
CA SER A 54 -10.83 -17.07 8.17
C SER A 54 -10.65 -18.54 8.56
N ALA A 55 -9.50 -19.14 8.23
CA ALA A 55 -9.16 -20.50 8.68
C ALA A 55 -8.99 -20.57 10.21
N ALA A 56 -8.34 -19.56 10.81
CA ALA A 56 -8.21 -19.47 12.27
C ALA A 56 -9.59 -19.28 12.93
N ASP A 57 -10.40 -18.35 12.43
CA ASP A 57 -11.75 -18.08 12.96
C ASP A 57 -12.64 -19.34 12.90
N ALA A 58 -12.54 -20.13 11.83
CA ALA A 58 -13.26 -21.40 11.70
C ALA A 58 -12.76 -22.49 12.67
N PHE A 59 -11.46 -22.50 13.01
CA PHE A 59 -10.89 -23.45 13.96
C PHE A 59 -11.21 -23.10 15.42
N PHE A 60 -11.25 -21.81 15.76
CA PHE A 60 -11.50 -21.34 17.13
C PHE A 60 -12.98 -21.13 17.46
N ARG A 61 -13.88 -21.09 16.47
CA ARG A 61 -15.32 -21.10 16.72
C ARG A 61 -15.78 -22.54 17.00
N LYS A 62 -15.88 -22.90 18.28
CA LYS A 62 -16.63 -24.09 18.73
C LYS A 62 -18.13 -23.92 18.40
N PRO A 63 -18.88 -25.02 18.16
CA PRO A 63 -20.24 -25.00 17.62
C PRO A 63 -21.22 -24.14 18.41
#